data_AF-A0A951S1R0-F1
#
_entry.id   AF-A0A951S1R0-F1
#
_cell.length_a   1.000
_cell.length_b   1.000
_cell.length_c   1.000
_cell.angle_alpha   90.00
_cell.angle_beta   90.00
_cell.angle_gamma   90.00
#
_symmetry.space_group_name_H-M   'P 1'
#
loop_
_entity.id
_entity.type
_entity.pdbx_description
1 polymer ?
#
loop_
_entity_poly.entity_id
_entity_poly.type
_entity_poly.pdbx_seq_one_letter_code
_entity_poly.pdbx_strand_id
1 'polypeptide(L)'
;GARTKGPVEVHWMDGGIQPMRPDELGPNEIFGDGGNGVLFIGTKGKMMCGTYAENPQLLPTSKTKETKVPQKYPRVKGGAEGHYAQWVEAAIAGYGNMEVSSPFEIAGPLTEALLMSNLAIRGFDIRVPKQNGKGYDYPGRYLELIWDPKEMKVTNFDLANQFVKRTYREGYSLNFKL
;
A
#
# COMPACT_ATOMS: atom_id res chain seq x y z
N GLY A 1 16.79 19.28 -8.61
CA GLY A 1 17.05 18.62 -7.32
C GLY A 1 17.27 17.14 -7.55
N ALA A 2 18.17 16.51 -6.77
CA ALA A 2 18.38 15.06 -6.83
C ALA A 2 17.06 14.33 -6.52
N ARG A 3 16.67 13.40 -7.39
CA ARG A 3 15.51 12.52 -7.23
C ARG A 3 16.04 11.10 -6.98
N THR A 4 15.32 10.31 -6.20
CA THR A 4 15.58 8.87 -6.08
C THR A 4 15.51 8.25 -7.48
N LYS A 5 16.55 7.52 -7.88
CA LYS A 5 16.66 6.85 -9.20
C LYS A 5 16.60 5.32 -9.10
N GLY A 6 16.59 4.77 -7.89
CA GLY A 6 16.58 3.34 -7.62
C GLY A 6 15.33 2.89 -6.85
N PRO A 7 15.24 1.59 -6.54
CA PRO A 7 14.15 1.06 -5.73
C PRO A 7 14.09 1.73 -4.36
N VAL A 8 12.88 1.83 -3.81
CA VAL A 8 12.63 2.29 -2.45
C VAL A 8 12.19 1.08 -1.65
N GLU A 9 12.78 0.89 -0.48
CA GLU A 9 12.33 -0.11 0.47
C GLU A 9 11.07 0.38 1.18
N VAL A 10 10.04 -0.46 1.20
CA VAL A 10 8.76 -0.17 1.83
C VAL A 10 8.51 -1.22 2.89
N HIS A 11 8.38 -0.77 4.13
CA HIS A 11 7.92 -1.61 5.23
C HIS A 11 6.44 -1.31 5.49
N TRP A 12 5.60 -2.33 5.36
CA TRP A 12 4.20 -2.27 5.76
C TRP A 12 4.04 -2.94 7.13
N MET A 13 3.49 -2.20 8.08
CA MET A 13 3.24 -2.68 9.44
C MET A 13 1.76 -2.47 9.75
N ASP A 14 1.12 -3.49 10.32
CA ASP A 14 -0.32 -3.50 10.63
C ASP A 14 -0.58 -4.20 11.97
N GLY A 15 -1.80 -4.12 12.50
CA GLY A 15 -2.20 -4.76 13.75
C GLY A 15 -1.63 -4.07 15.00
N GLY A 16 -1.37 -2.76 14.92
CA GLY A 16 -0.78 -1.98 16.01
C GLY A 16 0.75 -2.04 16.08
N ILE A 17 1.40 -2.79 15.19
CA ILE A 17 2.85 -2.77 15.03
C ILE A 17 3.24 -1.44 14.38
N GLN A 18 4.17 -0.72 14.99
CA GLN A 18 4.68 0.56 14.51
C GLN A 18 6.20 0.50 14.38
N PRO A 19 6.80 1.26 13.44
CA PRO A 19 8.25 1.39 13.39
C PRO A 19 8.75 2.12 14.64
N MET A 20 10.06 2.05 14.86
CA MET A 20 10.70 2.84 15.90
C MET A 20 10.33 4.32 15.73
N ARG A 21 9.89 4.94 16.83
CA ARG A 21 9.56 6.37 16.86
C ARG A 21 10.81 7.17 16.45
N PRO A 22 10.71 8.11 15.50
CA PRO A 22 11.85 8.93 15.10
C PRO A 22 12.40 9.78 16.26
N ASP A 23 13.72 9.81 16.42
CA ASP A 23 14.40 10.58 17.47
C ASP A 23 14.14 12.09 17.38
N GLU A 24 13.87 12.60 16.17
CA GLU A 24 13.58 14.01 15.92
C GLU A 24 12.17 14.44 16.34
N LEU A 25 11.31 13.48 16.72
CA LEU A 25 9.94 13.74 17.13
C LEU A 25 9.91 13.97 18.66
N GLY A 26 9.52 15.18 19.06
CA GLY A 26 9.51 15.59 20.46
C GLY A 26 8.61 14.69 21.33
N PRO A 27 8.82 14.65 22.66
CA PRO A 27 8.19 13.67 23.54
C PRO A 27 6.65 13.70 23.52
N ASN A 28 6.05 14.87 23.30
CA ASN A 28 4.61 15.07 23.29
C ASN A 28 4.00 15.18 21.88
N GLU A 29 4.80 14.96 20.83
CA GLU A 29 4.31 15.05 19.45
C GLU A 29 3.66 13.74 19.00
N ILE A 30 2.60 13.85 18.19
CA ILE A 30 1.91 12.67 17.67
C ILE A 30 2.74 12.10 16.51
N PHE A 31 2.96 10.77 16.50
CA PHE A 31 3.57 10.10 15.36
C PHE A 31 2.48 9.73 14.35
N GLY A 32 2.62 10.19 13.10
CA GLY A 32 1.58 10.05 12.08
C GLY A 32 0.32 10.79 12.51
N ASP A 33 -0.81 10.09 12.61
CA ASP A 33 -2.09 10.60 13.12
C ASP A 33 -2.49 10.01 14.48
N GLY A 34 -1.58 9.32 15.17
CA GLY A 34 -1.83 8.72 16.49
C GLY A 34 -2.21 7.25 16.46
N GLY A 35 -2.36 6.66 15.28
CA GLY A 35 -2.49 5.22 15.10
C GLY A 35 -1.97 4.73 13.76
N ASN A 36 -2.00 5.58 12.73
CA ASN A 36 -1.58 5.30 11.37
C ASN A 36 -0.64 6.39 10.87
N GLY A 37 -0.02 6.14 9.72
CA GLY A 37 0.76 7.14 9.01
C GLY A 37 1.80 6.54 8.09
N VAL A 38 2.60 7.42 7.51
CA VAL A 38 3.75 7.05 6.68
C VAL A 38 4.97 7.77 7.21
N LEU A 39 6.07 7.04 7.38
CA LEU A 39 7.38 7.60 7.68
C LEU A 39 8.27 7.45 6.44
N PHE A 40 8.74 8.58 5.91
CA PHE A 40 9.74 8.61 4.86
C PHE A 40 11.11 8.86 5.46
N ILE A 41 12.08 8.04 5.09
CA ILE A 41 13.48 8.16 5.52
C ILE A 41 14.32 8.52 4.30
N GLY A 42 14.87 9.73 4.30
CA GLY A 42 15.72 10.24 3.23
C GLY A 42 17.13 10.55 3.71
N THR A 43 18.04 10.78 2.75
CA THR A 43 19.45 11.11 3.04
C THR A 43 19.65 12.47 3.70
N LYS A 44 18.65 13.35 3.65
CA LYS A 44 18.69 14.71 4.23
C LYS A 44 17.83 14.87 5.48
N GLY A 45 17.18 13.80 5.92
CA GLY A 45 16.25 13.81 7.03
C GLY A 45 15.00 12.98 6.75
N LYS A 46 14.09 13.00 7.72
CA LYS A 46 12.85 12.24 7.70
C LYS A 46 11.66 13.17 7.52
N MET A 47 10.57 12.63 7.01
CA MET A 47 9.27 13.29 7.00
C MET A 47 8.18 12.27 7.31
N MET A 48 7.07 12.74 7.85
CA MET A 48 5.93 11.89 8.15
C MET A 48 4.63 12.53 7.67
N CYS A 49 3.59 11.72 7.53
CA CYS A 49 2.22 12.18 7.32
C CYS A 49 1.25 11.20 7.96
N GLY A 50 0.02 11.65 8.20
CA GLY A 50 -1.07 10.78 8.65
C GLY A 50 -1.61 9.89 7.53
N THR A 51 -2.75 9.25 7.82
CA THR A 51 -3.52 8.49 6.84
C THR A 51 -3.82 9.34 5.60
N TYR A 52 -3.82 8.72 4.42
CA TYR A 52 -4.05 9.38 3.12
C TYR A 52 -3.07 10.54 2.82
N ALA A 53 -1.89 10.50 3.44
CA ALA A 53 -0.88 11.56 3.35
C ALA A 53 -1.34 12.92 3.90
N GLU A 54 -2.29 12.92 4.83
CA GLU A 54 -2.74 14.14 5.51
C GLU A 54 -1.63 14.75 6.38
N ASN A 55 -1.70 16.08 6.53
CA ASN A 55 -0.79 16.87 7.37
C ASN A 55 0.70 16.45 7.24
N PRO A 56 1.32 16.56 6.06
CA PRO A 56 2.71 16.19 5.88
C PRO A 56 3.63 17.12 6.69
N GLN A 57 4.52 16.53 7.49
CA GLN A 57 5.47 17.22 8.36
C GLN A 57 6.90 16.76 8.09
N LEU A 58 7.83 17.72 8.03
CA LEU A 58 9.26 17.44 8.13
C LEU A 58 9.61 17.07 9.57
N LEU A 59 10.66 16.29 9.75
CA LEU A 59 11.24 16.02 11.07
C LEU A 59 12.61 16.70 11.21
N PRO A 60 12.87 17.44 12.31
CA PRO A 60 11.91 17.81 13.38
C PRO A 60 10.77 18.71 12.84
N THR A 61 9.59 18.64 13.48
CA THR A 61 8.35 19.30 13.03
C THR A 61 8.46 20.81 12.90
N SER A 62 9.37 21.44 13.66
CA SER A 62 9.70 22.86 13.58
C SER A 62 10.06 23.31 12.17
N LYS A 63 10.76 22.46 11.40
CA LYS A 63 11.13 22.74 10.00
C LYS A 63 9.92 22.91 9.08
N THR A 64 8.80 22.25 9.41
CA THR A 64 7.56 22.37 8.62
C THR A 64 7.03 23.80 8.64
N LYS A 65 7.13 24.50 9.77
CA LYS A 65 6.66 25.90 9.92
C LYS A 65 7.45 26.88 9.07
N GLU A 66 8.72 26.57 8.81
CA GLU A 66 9.64 27.42 8.06
C GLU A 66 9.69 27.05 6.57
N THR A 67 9.16 25.88 6.20
CA THR A 67 9.22 25.37 4.84
C THR A 67 7.96 25.73 4.05
N LYS A 68 8.15 26.34 2.88
CA LYS A 68 7.06 26.58 1.92
C LYS A 68 7.23 25.66 0.72
N VAL A 69 6.26 24.76 0.52
CA VAL A 69 6.23 23.87 -0.64
C VAL A 69 5.21 24.41 -1.65
N PRO A 70 5.61 24.70 -2.90
CA PRO A 70 4.67 25.15 -3.91
C PRO A 70 3.69 24.01 -4.29
N GLN A 71 2.43 24.36 -4.52
CA GLN A 71 1.47 23.41 -5.08
C GLN A 71 1.91 23.04 -6.50
N LYS A 72 2.31 21.77 -6.69
CA LYS A 72 2.80 21.27 -7.96
C LYS A 72 1.75 20.51 -8.78
N TYR A 73 0.87 19.76 -8.11
CA TYR A 73 -0.12 18.91 -8.77
C TYR A 73 -1.52 19.52 -8.66
N PRO A 74 -2.43 19.25 -9.61
CA PRO A 74 -3.83 19.62 -9.46
C PRO A 74 -4.41 19.01 -8.17
N ARG A 75 -5.44 19.67 -7.63
CA ARG A 75 -6.19 19.19 -6.48
C ARG A 75 -7.61 18.92 -6.91
N VAL A 76 -8.19 17.83 -6.43
CA VAL A 76 -9.62 17.56 -6.62
C VAL A 76 -10.40 18.67 -5.92
N LYS A 77 -11.36 19.27 -6.62
CA LYS A 77 -12.24 20.28 -6.04
C LYS A 77 -13.03 19.64 -4.90
N GLY A 78 -12.98 20.22 -3.70
CA GLY A 78 -13.59 19.64 -2.50
C GLY A 78 -12.71 18.58 -1.81
N GLY A 79 -11.48 18.36 -2.27
CA GLY A 79 -10.53 17.45 -1.62
C GLY A 79 -11.04 16.01 -1.60
N ALA A 80 -10.94 15.37 -0.43
CA ALA A 80 -11.41 14.01 -0.21
C ALA A 80 -12.91 13.87 -0.52
N GLU A 81 -13.75 14.83 -0.19
CA GLU A 81 -15.20 14.75 -0.48
C GLU A 81 -15.53 14.92 -1.96
N GLY A 82 -14.59 15.40 -2.77
CA GLY A 82 -14.78 15.68 -4.19
C GLY A 82 -14.49 14.52 -5.15
N HIS A 83 -13.87 13.44 -4.67
CA HIS A 83 -13.37 12.39 -5.56
C HIS A 83 -14.48 11.64 -6.31
N TYR A 84 -15.64 11.43 -5.67
CA TYR A 84 -16.81 10.82 -6.32
C TYR A 84 -17.35 11.69 -7.46
N ALA A 85 -17.43 13.00 -7.25
CA ALA A 85 -17.86 13.94 -8.29
C ALA A 85 -16.90 13.92 -9.47
N GLN A 86 -15.58 13.92 -9.22
CA GLN A 86 -14.57 13.81 -10.27
C GLN A 86 -14.75 12.55 -11.13
N TRP A 87 -15.08 11.41 -10.50
CA TRP A 87 -15.35 10.16 -11.22
C TRP A 87 -16.59 10.26 -12.11
N VAL A 88 -17.69 10.82 -11.59
CA VAL A 88 -18.93 11.02 -12.36
C VAL A 88 -18.71 11.95 -13.55
N GLU A 89 -18.00 13.07 -13.32
CA GLU A 89 -17.65 14.03 -14.38
C GLU A 89 -16.80 13.38 -15.47
N ALA A 90 -15.81 12.57 -15.11
CA ALA A 90 -14.97 11.85 -16.07
C ALA A 90 -15.77 10.81 -16.87
N ALA A 91 -16.71 10.11 -16.22
CA ALA A 91 -17.59 9.18 -16.91
C ALA A 91 -18.52 9.87 -17.92
N ILE A 92 -19.06 11.04 -17.57
CA ILE A 92 -19.90 11.86 -18.46
C ILE A 92 -19.07 12.41 -19.64
N ALA A 93 -17.84 12.86 -19.39
CA ALA A 93 -16.95 13.37 -20.42
C ALA A 93 -16.56 12.28 -21.44
N GLY A 94 -16.54 11.02 -21.02
CA GLY A 94 -16.15 9.87 -21.84
C GLY A 94 -14.67 9.51 -21.68
N TYR A 95 -14.34 8.26 -22.00
CA TYR A 95 -13.00 7.70 -21.82
C TYR A 95 -11.93 8.54 -22.54
N GLY A 96 -10.87 8.91 -21.82
CA GLY A 96 -9.75 9.70 -22.35
C GLY A 96 -10.01 11.20 -22.44
N ASN A 97 -11.23 11.68 -22.15
CA ASN A 97 -11.59 13.09 -22.31
C ASN A 97 -11.42 13.91 -21.02
N MET A 98 -11.11 13.28 -19.89
CA MET A 98 -10.86 13.96 -18.61
C MET A 98 -9.81 13.21 -17.80
N GLU A 99 -8.85 13.96 -17.24
CA GLU A 99 -7.86 13.42 -16.32
C GLU A 99 -8.47 13.23 -14.92
N VAL A 100 -8.20 12.07 -14.32
CA VAL A 100 -8.65 11.71 -12.96
C VAL A 100 -7.47 11.67 -12.00
N SER A 101 -7.72 11.93 -10.71
CA SER A 101 -6.66 11.94 -9.69
C SER A 101 -6.15 10.54 -9.30
N SER A 102 -6.90 9.48 -9.66
CA SER A 102 -6.55 8.08 -9.38
C SER A 102 -6.85 7.20 -10.61
N PRO A 103 -6.04 7.27 -11.68
CA PRO A 103 -6.24 6.47 -12.89
C PRO A 103 -5.88 5.00 -12.66
N PHE A 104 -6.44 4.09 -13.47
CA PHE A 104 -6.25 2.63 -13.30
C PHE A 104 -4.79 2.18 -13.45
N GLU A 105 -4.00 2.88 -14.25
CA GLU A 105 -2.57 2.66 -14.45
C GLU A 105 -1.76 2.86 -13.17
N ILE A 106 -2.30 3.63 -12.21
CA ILE A 106 -1.71 3.83 -10.88
C ILE A 106 -2.43 2.95 -9.85
N ALA A 107 -3.76 2.99 -9.83
CA ALA A 107 -4.58 2.30 -8.83
C ALA A 107 -4.46 0.77 -8.93
N GLY A 108 -4.31 0.21 -10.13
CA GLY A 108 -4.11 -1.23 -10.36
C GLY A 108 -2.85 -1.75 -9.67
N PRO A 109 -1.64 -1.29 -10.05
CA PRO A 109 -0.39 -1.70 -9.41
C PRO A 109 -0.35 -1.40 -7.91
N LEU A 110 -0.96 -0.29 -7.46
CA LEU A 110 -1.08 0.03 -6.04
C LEU A 110 -1.92 -1.03 -5.30
N THR A 111 -3.06 -1.42 -5.88
CA THR A 111 -3.94 -2.44 -5.30
C THR A 111 -3.23 -3.79 -5.26
N GLU A 112 -2.50 -4.15 -6.32
CA GLU A 112 -1.67 -5.36 -6.36
C GLU A 112 -0.67 -5.39 -5.21
N ALA A 113 0.09 -4.30 -5.01
CA ALA A 113 1.06 -4.21 -3.92
C ALA A 113 0.42 -4.37 -2.53
N LEU A 114 -0.75 -3.77 -2.29
CA LEU A 114 -1.48 -3.92 -1.03
C LEU A 114 -2.02 -5.35 -0.83
N LEU A 115 -2.46 -6.01 -1.90
CA LEU A 115 -2.94 -7.39 -1.83
C LEU A 115 -1.83 -8.38 -1.48
N MET A 116 -0.56 -8.05 -1.74
CA MET A 116 0.57 -8.88 -1.30
C MET A 116 0.69 -8.94 0.22
N SER A 117 0.33 -7.88 0.95
CA SER A 117 0.26 -7.91 2.42
C SER A 117 -0.77 -8.92 2.91
N ASN A 118 -1.95 -8.94 2.28
CA ASN A 118 -2.98 -9.95 2.58
C ASN A 118 -2.50 -11.37 2.24
N LEU A 119 -1.78 -11.52 1.14
CA LEU A 119 -1.23 -12.80 0.73
C LEU A 119 -0.20 -13.33 1.74
N ALA A 120 0.64 -12.46 2.31
CA ALA A 120 1.58 -12.83 3.37
C ALA A 120 0.86 -13.32 4.64
N ILE A 121 -0.16 -12.61 5.09
CA ILE A 121 -0.98 -13.01 6.26
C ILE A 121 -1.66 -14.36 6.00
N ARG A 122 -2.30 -14.50 4.84
CA ARG A 122 -3.01 -15.72 4.45
C ARG A 122 -2.06 -16.90 4.30
N GLY A 123 -0.87 -16.67 3.75
CA GLY A 123 0.21 -17.66 3.60
C GLY A 123 0.73 -18.14 4.96
N PHE A 124 0.94 -17.22 5.90
CA PHE A 124 1.38 -17.51 7.26
C PHE A 124 0.42 -18.46 8.01
N ASP A 125 -0.88 -18.32 7.76
CA ASP A 125 -1.93 -19.10 8.40
C ASP A 125 -2.33 -20.38 7.67
N ILE A 126 -1.66 -20.74 6.56
CA ILE A 126 -1.91 -22.02 5.88
C ILE A 126 -1.63 -23.18 6.84
N ARG A 127 -2.63 -24.06 7.00
CA ARG A 127 -2.57 -25.24 7.87
C ARG A 127 -2.54 -26.50 7.03
N VAL A 128 -1.59 -27.38 7.33
CA VAL A 128 -1.49 -28.71 6.72
C VAL A 128 -1.65 -29.75 7.82
N PRO A 129 -2.62 -30.68 7.75
CA PRO A 129 -2.75 -31.73 8.76
C PRO A 129 -1.47 -32.54 8.88
N LYS A 130 -1.04 -32.81 10.12
CA LYS A 130 0.13 -33.67 10.36
C LYS A 130 -0.15 -35.11 9.92
N GLN A 131 0.87 -35.80 9.41
CA GLN A 131 0.74 -37.21 8.98
C GLN A 131 0.28 -38.14 10.12
N ASN A 132 0.59 -37.81 11.36
CA ASN A 132 0.17 -38.57 12.55
C ASN A 132 -1.30 -38.35 12.96
N GLY A 133 -2.06 -37.56 12.19
CA GLY A 133 -3.47 -37.24 12.44
C GLY A 133 -3.74 -36.33 13.63
N LYS A 134 -2.70 -35.76 14.27
CA LYS A 134 -2.82 -34.93 15.47
C LYS A 134 -2.23 -33.54 15.26
N GLY A 135 -3.10 -32.57 15.00
CA GLY A 135 -2.74 -31.16 14.84
C GLY A 135 -2.34 -30.80 13.41
N TYR A 136 -1.73 -29.62 13.27
CA TYR A 136 -1.41 -29.01 11.98
C TYR A 136 0.04 -28.50 11.96
N ASP A 137 0.66 -28.60 10.80
CA ASP A 137 1.84 -27.85 10.42
C ASP A 137 1.43 -26.53 9.78
N TYR A 138 2.32 -25.54 9.88
CA TYR A 138 2.12 -24.20 9.35
C TYR A 138 3.30 -23.83 8.43
N PRO A 139 3.39 -24.45 7.25
CA PRO A 139 4.59 -24.38 6.41
C PRO A 139 4.89 -22.98 5.88
N GLY A 140 3.90 -22.07 5.86
CA GLY A 140 4.09 -20.68 5.43
C GLY A 140 4.67 -19.76 6.50
N ARG A 141 4.76 -20.19 7.76
CA ARG A 141 5.28 -19.33 8.84
C ARG A 141 6.76 -19.07 8.66
N TYR A 142 7.14 -17.81 8.88
CA TYR A 142 8.53 -17.33 8.79
C TYR A 142 9.15 -17.47 7.38
N LEU A 143 8.34 -17.71 6.35
CA LEU A 143 8.76 -17.62 4.96
C LEU A 143 8.58 -16.19 4.45
N GLU A 144 9.61 -15.68 3.79
CA GLU A 144 9.46 -14.57 2.87
C GLU A 144 8.81 -15.09 1.58
N LEU A 145 7.66 -14.54 1.20
CA LEU A 145 6.99 -14.92 -0.05
C LEU A 145 7.56 -14.10 -1.21
N ILE A 146 8.06 -14.78 -2.25
CA ILE A 146 8.64 -14.15 -3.43
C ILE A 146 7.56 -14.03 -4.52
N TRP A 147 7.07 -12.80 -4.72
CA TRP A 147 6.08 -12.47 -5.74
C TRP A 147 6.73 -12.22 -7.11
N ASP A 148 6.19 -12.86 -8.14
CA ASP A 148 6.46 -12.54 -9.55
C ASP A 148 5.27 -11.75 -10.12
N PRO A 149 5.41 -10.43 -10.36
CA PRO A 149 4.33 -9.59 -10.88
C PRO A 149 4.01 -9.85 -12.36
N LYS A 150 4.91 -10.48 -13.13
CA LYS A 150 4.64 -10.82 -14.54
C LYS A 150 3.75 -12.04 -14.63
N GLU A 151 4.07 -13.05 -13.83
CA GLU A 151 3.32 -14.30 -13.79
C GLU A 151 2.13 -14.24 -12.82
N MET A 152 2.05 -13.18 -12.01
CA MET A 152 1.07 -12.99 -10.94
C MET A 152 1.01 -14.20 -10.02
N LYS A 153 2.15 -14.58 -9.42
CA LYS A 153 2.24 -15.75 -8.52
C LYS A 153 3.35 -15.64 -7.47
N VAL A 154 3.18 -16.37 -6.37
CA VAL A 154 4.26 -16.68 -5.42
C VAL A 154 5.09 -17.83 -5.99
N THR A 155 6.40 -17.65 -6.06
CA THR A 155 7.30 -18.57 -6.77
C THR A 155 7.96 -19.61 -5.85
N ASN A 156 8.00 -19.35 -4.55
CA ASN A 156 8.69 -20.19 -3.57
C ASN A 156 7.74 -20.90 -2.59
N PHE A 157 6.42 -20.73 -2.73
CA PHE A 157 5.44 -21.37 -1.86
C PHE A 157 4.08 -21.53 -2.57
N ASP A 158 3.94 -22.61 -3.34
CA ASP A 158 2.78 -22.85 -4.20
C ASP A 158 1.42 -22.85 -3.49
N LEU A 159 1.38 -23.27 -2.21
CA LEU A 159 0.13 -23.27 -1.45
C LEU A 159 -0.46 -21.86 -1.31
N ALA A 160 0.36 -20.79 -1.31
CA ALA A 160 -0.15 -19.42 -1.26
C ALA A 160 -0.91 -19.02 -2.53
N ASN A 161 -0.60 -19.62 -3.69
CA ASN A 161 -1.23 -19.28 -4.97
C ASN A 161 -2.74 -19.57 -5.01
N GLN A 162 -3.26 -20.39 -4.09
CA GLN A 162 -4.70 -20.60 -3.93
C GLN A 162 -5.47 -19.30 -3.58
N PHE A 163 -4.79 -18.27 -3.08
CA PHE A 163 -5.39 -16.98 -2.72
C PHE A 163 -5.24 -15.91 -3.80
N VAL A 164 -4.42 -16.16 -4.83
CA VAL A 164 -4.11 -15.18 -5.87
C VAL A 164 -5.24 -15.10 -6.90
N LYS A 165 -5.88 -16.22 -7.20
CA LYS A 165 -7.03 -16.29 -8.10
C LYS A 165 -8.23 -16.91 -7.41
N ARG A 166 -9.40 -16.43 -7.77
CA ARG A 166 -10.68 -16.98 -7.30
C ARG A 166 -11.15 -18.06 -8.27
N THR A 167 -11.59 -19.19 -7.74
CA THR A 167 -12.45 -20.11 -8.48
C THR A 167 -13.82 -19.49 -8.62
N TYR A 168 -14.20 -19.12 -9.85
CA TYR A 168 -15.54 -18.61 -10.13
C TYR A 168 -16.59 -19.71 -9.95
N ARG A 169 -17.80 -19.28 -9.59
CA ARG A 169 -18.96 -20.19 -9.58
C ARG A 169 -19.22 -20.69 -11.01
N GLU A 170 -19.65 -21.94 -11.13
CA GLU A 170 -20.07 -22.51 -12.41
C GLU A 170 -21.04 -21.56 -13.16
N GLY A 171 -20.81 -21.40 -14.46
CA GLY A 171 -21.54 -20.45 -15.32
C GLY A 171 -20.98 -19.02 -15.35
N TYR A 172 -20.01 -18.68 -14.49
CA TYR A 172 -19.35 -17.37 -14.50
C TYR A 172 -17.88 -17.52 -14.91
N SER A 173 -17.43 -16.69 -15.85
CA SER A 173 -16.03 -16.57 -16.24
C SER A 173 -15.68 -15.12 -16.55
N LEU A 174 -14.41 -14.77 -16.37
CA LEU A 174 -13.86 -13.49 -16.77
C LEU A 174 -12.81 -13.74 -17.85
N ASN A 175 -13.17 -13.43 -19.08
CA ASN A 175 -12.33 -13.64 -20.26
C ASN A 175 -11.68 -12.31 -20.63
N PHE A 176 -10.58 -11.98 -19.96
CA PHE A 176 -9.73 -10.87 -20.37
C PHE A 176 -8.29 -11.37 -20.44
N LYS A 177 -7.57 -10.90 -21.46
CA LYS A 177 -6.11 -11.05 -21.52
C LYS A 177 -5.52 -9.86 -20.77
N LEU A 178 -4.76 -10.15 -19.72
CA LEU A 178 -3.85 -9.20 -19.09
C LEU A 178 -2.65 -8.95 -20.03
#